data_AF-A0A6P8M444-F1
#
_entry.id   AF-A0A6P8M444-F1
#
_cell.length_a   1.000
_cell.length_b   1.000
_cell.length_c   1.000
_cell.angle_alpha   90.00
_cell.angle_beta   90.00
_cell.angle_gamma   90.00
#
_symmetry.space_group_name_H-M   'P 1'
#
loop_
_entity.id
_entity.type
_entity.pdbx_description
1 polymer ?
#
loop_
_entity_poly.entity_id
_entity_poly.type
_entity_poly.pdbx_seq_one_letter_code
_entity_poly.pdbx_strand_id
1 'polypeptide(L)'
;MIPVVRLLLVLSATVSRANCKPRPDTSRDCAHSETTLERSATTGMESEMVTGTISADGNVAITILEELENRLSRLERRLRAVEQPVWQMSSGEEDWEICAEGPCRCQPETKSVSCWRQNLLDLPAAQLVPRDVLKLDLAGNRLTALHRDTFLDMTRLNHLDISDNSIEHLPLNLFFSLHAVTRIRLSKNLLGELHRSQFLSTRNLRILDASSNRLQTLPESLFLSTTSLVLLDLSCNQLSSFASETFRGLSTLEELLLGKNRLSTLPVDLFKDLTNLKYLGLEENRLKQLPDELFRAQASLQELNVRGNQLTEISASLLAPLERLRSLEMSNNKIARIDSLAFHGLVALKELQLGHNRIRNLTPGLFSNSTGLERLVLYANGIESLSRGAFHGLSNLTSLFLHSNHLSNLHPDLFEDTPSLRKLQLESNYLSSLPPRIFDTVQFIEQLRLARNPWHCDCAVSYLAMWLQRMYLARVNETKPGEDLGVWEFGAGAVCRGPGTLGGKLLLHLTFHELCEGQWASMRGLVPRLPVDRTGSGGGRVVASTDDPFSRNEPISVFNLSRSLSMER
;
A
#
# COMPACT_ATOMS: atom_id res chain seq x y z
N MET A 1 -0.77 -5.15 51.39
CA MET A 1 -1.53 -5.40 50.14
C MET A 1 -0.82 -6.34 49.15
N ILE A 2 0.51 -6.40 49.11
CA ILE A 2 1.30 -7.24 48.17
C ILE A 2 1.14 -8.77 48.38
N PRO A 3 0.95 -9.32 49.59
CA PRO A 3 0.74 -10.77 49.76
C PRO A 3 -0.68 -11.24 49.37
N VAL A 4 -1.66 -10.34 49.39
CA VAL A 4 -3.09 -10.67 49.21
C VAL A 4 -3.41 -10.96 47.74
N VAL A 5 -2.76 -10.25 46.81
CA VAL A 5 -2.90 -10.49 45.36
C VAL A 5 -2.27 -11.82 44.95
N ARG A 6 -1.13 -12.20 45.56
CA ARG A 6 -0.54 -13.53 45.36
C ARG A 6 -1.43 -14.65 45.91
N LEU A 7 -2.12 -14.43 47.03
CA LEU A 7 -3.02 -15.42 47.63
C LEU A 7 -4.28 -15.66 46.76
N LEU A 8 -4.83 -14.59 46.15
CA LEU A 8 -5.95 -14.68 45.22
C LEU A 8 -5.59 -15.42 43.91
N LEU A 9 -4.35 -15.30 43.45
CA LEU A 9 -3.85 -16.00 42.25
C LEU A 9 -3.72 -17.52 42.46
N VAL A 10 -3.36 -17.98 43.67
CA VAL A 10 -3.29 -19.42 43.98
C VAL A 10 -4.71 -20.03 44.03
N LEU A 11 -5.68 -19.28 44.57
CA LEU A 11 -7.08 -19.74 44.65
C LEU A 11 -7.77 -19.80 43.28
N SER A 12 -7.48 -18.87 42.36
CA SER A 12 -7.99 -18.90 40.99
C SER A 12 -7.44 -20.09 40.19
N ALA A 13 -6.14 -20.40 40.33
CA ALA A 13 -5.50 -21.53 39.64
C ALA A 13 -6.01 -22.90 40.12
N THR A 14 -6.49 -23.02 41.36
CA THR A 14 -7.09 -24.26 41.87
C THR A 14 -8.51 -24.53 41.37
N VAL A 15 -9.26 -23.51 40.95
CA VAL A 15 -10.63 -23.69 40.43
C VAL A 15 -10.65 -24.15 38.97
N SER A 16 -9.62 -23.84 38.18
CA SER A 16 -9.49 -24.28 36.77
C SER A 16 -8.94 -25.70 36.57
N ARG A 17 -8.77 -26.50 37.62
CA ARG A 17 -8.35 -27.92 37.55
C ARG A 17 -9.37 -28.87 38.18
N ALA A 18 -10.65 -28.72 37.86
CA ALA A 18 -11.64 -29.79 38.01
C ALA A 18 -11.92 -30.41 36.63
N ASN A 19 -11.14 -31.43 36.27
CA ASN A 19 -11.35 -32.27 35.09
C ASN A 19 -12.60 -33.15 35.30
N CYS A 20 -13.73 -32.80 34.68
CA CYS A 20 -14.84 -33.74 34.49
C CYS A 20 -14.65 -34.52 33.18
N LYS A 21 -14.32 -35.82 33.28
CA LYS A 21 -14.44 -36.79 32.19
C LYS A 21 -15.92 -37.20 32.02
N PRO A 22 -16.42 -37.44 30.80
CA PRO A 22 -17.78 -37.93 30.58
C PRO A 22 -17.82 -39.46 30.59
N ARG A 23 -18.90 -40.07 31.14
CA ARG A 23 -19.51 -41.35 30.73
C ARG A 23 -20.82 -41.61 31.52
N PRO A 24 -21.71 -42.52 31.06
CA PRO A 24 -23.12 -42.20 30.88
C PRO A 24 -24.07 -42.97 31.83
N ASP A 25 -25.32 -42.50 31.80
CA ASP A 25 -26.58 -43.14 32.18
C ASP A 25 -27.01 -43.26 33.66
N THR A 26 -28.31 -42.99 33.81
CA THR A 26 -29.27 -43.27 34.90
C THR A 26 -29.51 -42.24 36.01
N SER A 27 -30.63 -41.53 35.83
CA SER A 27 -31.71 -41.20 36.79
C SER A 27 -31.42 -40.70 38.22
N ARG A 28 -31.94 -39.48 38.44
CA ARG A 28 -32.76 -39.00 39.58
C ARG A 28 -32.09 -38.73 40.95
N ASP A 29 -32.61 -37.62 41.50
CA ASP A 29 -32.70 -37.22 42.91
C ASP A 29 -31.52 -36.44 43.53
N CYS A 30 -31.60 -35.11 43.40
CA CYS A 30 -30.89 -34.17 44.27
C CYS A 30 -31.69 -34.00 45.57
N ALA A 31 -31.15 -34.50 46.68
CA ALA A 31 -31.61 -34.16 48.02
C ALA A 31 -30.71 -33.08 48.64
N HIS A 32 -31.35 -32.10 49.26
CA HIS A 32 -30.76 -31.03 50.06
C HIS A 32 -29.95 -31.57 51.24
N SER A 33 -28.84 -30.91 51.57
CA SER A 33 -28.32 -30.87 52.94
C SER A 33 -27.77 -29.47 53.24
N GLU A 34 -28.50 -28.78 54.10
CA GLU A 34 -28.09 -27.58 54.81
C GLU A 34 -26.86 -27.87 55.69
N THR A 35 -25.90 -26.95 55.70
CA THR A 35 -25.04 -26.74 56.86
C THR A 35 -24.89 -25.25 57.11
N THR A 36 -25.52 -24.85 58.21
CA THR A 36 -25.41 -23.60 58.95
C THR A 36 -23.95 -23.23 59.24
N LEU A 37 -23.57 -21.98 58.97
CA LEU A 37 -22.47 -21.31 59.66
C LEU A 37 -22.92 -19.96 60.18
N GLU A 38 -22.65 -19.77 61.47
CA GLU A 38 -23.09 -18.70 62.34
C GLU A 38 -22.45 -17.34 62.02
N ARG A 39 -23.20 -16.30 62.38
CA ARG A 39 -22.84 -14.89 62.34
C ARG A 39 -21.73 -14.56 63.35
N SER A 40 -20.76 -13.76 62.91
CA SER A 40 -20.22 -12.66 63.73
C SER A 40 -19.46 -11.66 62.86
N ALA A 41 -20.00 -10.45 62.71
CA ALA A 41 -19.28 -9.17 62.70
C ALA A 41 -20.19 -8.05 62.14
N THR A 42 -20.72 -7.25 63.04
CA THR A 42 -21.26 -5.91 62.80
C THR A 42 -20.12 -4.92 62.59
N THR A 43 -20.17 -4.10 61.52
CA THR A 43 -20.05 -2.63 61.59
C THR A 43 -20.29 -2.02 60.21
N GLY A 44 -21.00 -0.90 60.19
CA GLY A 44 -21.66 -0.32 59.02
C GLY A 44 -20.75 0.28 57.94
N MET A 45 -21.28 0.27 56.72
CA MET A 45 -21.38 1.46 55.88
C MET A 45 -22.48 1.23 54.84
N GLU A 46 -23.41 2.17 54.77
CA GLU A 46 -24.54 2.21 53.85
C GLU A 46 -24.06 2.25 52.39
N SER A 47 -24.64 1.41 51.55
CA SER A 47 -24.60 1.60 50.10
C SER A 47 -25.93 1.16 49.51
N GLU A 48 -26.47 2.03 48.67
CA GLU A 48 -27.81 2.03 48.10
C GLU A 48 -28.15 0.69 47.41
N MET A 49 -29.32 0.15 47.77
CA MET A 49 -29.96 -0.96 47.07
C MET A 49 -30.36 -0.52 45.65
N VAL A 50 -29.65 -1.02 44.64
CA VAL A 50 -30.23 -1.22 43.31
C VAL A 50 -30.69 -2.67 43.23
N THR A 51 -31.99 -2.90 43.45
CA THR A 51 -32.64 -4.18 43.20
C THR A 51 -32.78 -4.39 41.69
N GLY A 52 -31.78 -5.04 41.09
CA GLY A 52 -31.85 -5.56 39.73
C GLY A 52 -31.87 -7.08 39.77
N THR A 53 -33.01 -7.69 39.43
CA THR A 53 -33.16 -9.13 39.19
C THR A 53 -32.26 -9.55 38.04
N ILE A 54 -31.20 -10.32 38.34
CA ILE A 54 -30.29 -10.88 37.33
C ILE A 54 -30.86 -12.21 36.83
N SER A 55 -31.36 -12.21 35.60
CA SER A 55 -31.54 -13.41 34.79
C SER A 55 -30.16 -13.87 34.29
N ALA A 56 -29.87 -15.15 34.44
CA ALA A 56 -28.61 -15.77 34.07
C ALA A 56 -28.48 -15.90 32.54
N ASP A 57 -27.71 -15.00 31.91
CA ASP A 57 -27.21 -15.18 30.55
C ASP A 57 -25.70 -15.49 30.58
N GLY A 58 -25.34 -16.74 30.27
CA GLY A 58 -23.96 -17.25 30.30
C GLY A 58 -22.98 -16.51 29.38
N ASN A 59 -23.47 -15.77 28.37
CA ASN A 59 -22.65 -14.95 27.48
C ASN A 59 -22.15 -13.64 28.12
N VAL A 60 -22.87 -13.11 29.11
CA VAL A 60 -22.47 -11.90 29.84
C VAL A 60 -21.36 -12.21 30.84
N ALA A 61 -21.39 -13.39 31.45
CA ALA A 61 -20.34 -13.84 32.37
C ALA A 61 -18.99 -14.05 31.65
N ILE A 62 -19.00 -14.62 30.43
CA ILE A 62 -17.80 -14.86 29.63
C ILE A 62 -17.16 -13.52 29.19
N THR A 63 -17.95 -12.57 28.71
CA THR A 63 -17.45 -11.24 28.32
C THR A 63 -16.93 -10.42 29.50
N ILE A 64 -17.54 -10.54 30.68
CA ILE A 64 -17.02 -9.91 31.92
C ILE A 64 -15.71 -10.56 32.36
N LEU A 65 -15.57 -11.89 32.24
CA LEU A 65 -14.34 -12.60 32.57
C LEU A 65 -13.20 -12.23 31.61
N GLU A 66 -13.46 -12.16 30.31
CA GLU A 66 -12.48 -11.70 29.31
C GLU A 66 -12.03 -10.25 29.55
N GLU A 67 -12.98 -9.35 29.88
CA GLU A 67 -12.67 -7.97 30.24
C GLU A 67 -11.85 -7.88 31.54
N LEU A 68 -12.16 -8.72 32.54
CA LEU A 68 -11.42 -8.79 33.80
C LEU A 68 -10.01 -9.34 33.59
N GLU A 69 -9.83 -10.38 32.77
CA GLU A 69 -8.51 -10.92 32.40
C GLU A 69 -7.68 -9.91 31.60
N ASN A 70 -8.29 -9.16 30.68
CA ASN A 70 -7.63 -8.06 29.99
C ASN A 70 -7.22 -6.95 30.96
N ARG A 71 -8.05 -6.61 31.94
CA ARG A 71 -7.69 -5.63 32.98
C ARG A 71 -6.58 -6.13 33.89
N LEU A 72 -6.63 -7.41 34.31
CA LEU A 72 -5.61 -8.03 35.15
C LEU A 72 -4.27 -8.12 34.42
N SER A 73 -4.26 -8.55 33.15
CA SER A 73 -3.04 -8.57 32.34
C SER A 73 -2.46 -7.18 32.10
N ARG A 74 -3.29 -6.15 31.84
CA ARG A 74 -2.84 -4.75 31.81
C ARG A 74 -2.23 -4.32 33.15
N LEU A 75 -2.85 -4.66 34.27
CA LEU A 75 -2.33 -4.33 35.60
C LEU A 75 -1.01 -5.06 35.90
N GLU A 76 -0.88 -6.33 35.53
CA GLU A 76 0.34 -7.11 35.70
C GLU A 76 1.49 -6.51 34.89
N ARG A 77 1.25 -6.14 33.62
CA ARG A 77 2.24 -5.47 32.77
C ARG A 77 2.68 -4.13 33.35
N ARG A 78 1.73 -3.36 33.91
CA ARG A 78 2.03 -2.09 34.60
C ARG A 78 2.79 -2.31 35.91
N LEU A 79 2.53 -3.41 36.62
CA LEU A 79 3.28 -3.77 37.83
C LEU A 79 4.71 -4.16 37.49
N ARG A 80 4.94 -4.92 36.41
CA ARG A 80 6.30 -5.25 35.94
C ARG A 80 7.14 -4.01 35.70
N ALA A 81 6.55 -2.94 35.13
CA ALA A 81 7.23 -1.66 34.95
C ALA A 81 7.69 -1.01 36.27
N VAL A 82 6.96 -1.21 37.38
CA VAL A 82 7.35 -0.68 38.72
C VAL A 82 8.51 -1.47 39.33
N GLU A 83 8.63 -2.75 38.99
CA GLU A 83 9.70 -3.62 39.49
C GLU A 83 10.99 -3.51 38.65
N GLN A 84 10.97 -2.74 37.55
CA GLN A 84 12.12 -2.56 36.68
C GLN A 84 13.24 -1.74 37.35
N PRO A 85 14.51 -2.14 37.20
CA PRO A 85 15.65 -1.35 37.65
C PRO A 85 15.73 -0.01 36.91
N VAL A 86 16.23 0.99 37.63
CA VAL A 86 16.55 2.33 37.09
C VAL A 86 18.07 2.49 37.08
N TRP A 87 18.60 3.27 36.13
CA TRP A 87 20.02 3.62 36.06
C TRP A 87 20.52 4.26 37.36
N GLN A 88 21.81 4.10 37.63
CA GLN A 88 22.50 4.97 38.57
C GLN A 88 22.87 6.28 37.88
N MET A 89 22.39 7.39 38.43
CA MET A 89 22.65 8.74 37.91
C MET A 89 23.70 9.42 38.78
N SER A 90 24.76 9.94 38.16
CA SER A 90 25.83 10.70 38.83
C SER A 90 26.00 12.09 38.21
N SER A 91 26.73 12.95 38.91
CA SER A 91 27.07 14.31 38.47
C SER A 91 28.55 14.66 38.72
N GLY A 92 29.43 13.67 38.68
CA GLY A 92 30.88 13.81 38.86
C GLY A 92 31.63 14.13 37.55
N GLU A 93 32.82 14.73 37.66
CA GLU A 93 33.66 15.07 36.49
C GLU A 93 34.19 13.82 35.77
N GLU A 94 34.35 12.70 36.48
CA GLU A 94 34.82 11.40 35.97
C GLU A 94 33.67 10.47 35.51
N ASP A 95 32.42 10.95 35.48
CA ASP A 95 31.23 10.12 35.22
C ASP A 95 31.29 9.36 33.89
N TRP A 96 31.90 9.96 32.87
CA TRP A 96 32.01 9.34 31.55
C TRP A 96 33.06 8.21 31.51
N GLU A 97 34.07 8.26 32.38
CA GLU A 97 35.06 7.18 32.53
C GLU A 97 34.43 5.99 33.26
N ILE A 98 33.69 6.26 34.34
CA ILE A 98 32.96 5.23 35.10
C ILE A 98 31.85 4.60 34.25
N CYS A 99 31.17 5.38 33.39
CA CYS A 99 30.17 4.88 32.45
C CYS A 99 30.71 3.74 31.57
N ALA A 100 31.99 3.79 31.19
CA ALA A 100 32.63 2.79 30.34
C ALA A 100 32.85 1.42 31.04
N GLU A 101 32.71 1.34 32.36
CA GLU A 101 32.80 0.09 33.12
C GLU A 101 31.52 -0.78 33.01
N GLY A 102 30.42 -0.19 32.56
CA GLY A 102 29.15 -0.90 32.35
C GLY A 102 29.08 -1.65 31.01
N PRO A 103 27.99 -2.40 30.78
CA PRO A 103 27.81 -3.17 29.53
C PRO A 103 27.53 -2.29 28.31
N CYS A 104 27.22 -1.01 28.50
CA CYS A 104 26.93 -0.08 27.41
C CYS A 104 28.19 0.68 26.98
N ARG A 105 28.25 1.02 25.69
CA ARG A 105 29.34 1.83 25.14
C ARG A 105 29.06 3.31 25.39
N CYS A 106 29.92 3.95 26.17
CA CYS A 106 29.87 5.39 26.42
C CYS A 106 30.91 6.15 25.56
N GLN A 107 30.52 7.30 25.02
CA GLN A 107 31.37 8.18 24.21
C GLN A 107 31.34 9.59 24.81
N PRO A 108 32.41 10.01 25.52
CA PRO A 108 32.48 11.32 26.16
C PRO A 108 32.41 12.49 25.16
N GLU A 109 33.00 12.34 23.96
CA GLU A 109 33.12 13.43 22.97
C GLU A 109 31.76 13.81 22.38
N THR A 110 30.93 12.80 22.13
CA THR A 110 29.58 12.98 21.58
C THR A 110 28.50 13.00 22.66
N LYS A 111 28.89 12.78 23.93
CA LYS A 111 28.01 12.59 25.08
C LYS A 111 26.90 11.59 24.78
N SER A 112 27.30 10.43 24.25
CA SER A 112 26.37 9.38 23.84
C SER A 112 26.60 8.07 24.59
N VAL A 113 25.50 7.39 24.90
CA VAL A 113 25.50 6.06 25.52
C VAL A 113 24.72 5.12 24.60
N SER A 114 25.34 4.02 24.19
CA SER A 114 24.72 3.01 23.33
C SER A 114 24.83 1.62 23.95
N CYS A 115 23.68 1.02 24.21
CA CYS A 115 23.49 -0.36 24.65
C CYS A 115 22.95 -1.22 23.50
N TRP A 116 23.27 -0.88 22.25
CA TRP A 116 22.70 -1.54 21.08
C TRP A 116 23.05 -3.03 21.01
N ARG A 117 22.04 -3.88 20.80
CA ARG A 117 22.18 -5.34 20.63
C ARG A 117 22.97 -6.05 21.73
N GLN A 118 22.76 -5.65 22.98
CA GLN A 118 23.37 -6.28 24.15
C GLN A 118 22.52 -7.44 24.71
N ASN A 119 21.41 -7.82 24.04
CA ASN A 119 20.45 -8.82 24.51
C ASN A 119 19.88 -8.53 25.91
N LEU A 120 19.73 -7.25 26.26
CA LEU A 120 19.20 -6.84 27.55
C LEU A 120 17.72 -7.25 27.70
N LEU A 121 17.41 -7.91 28.82
CA LEU A 121 16.03 -8.23 29.23
C LEU A 121 15.45 -7.09 30.08
N ASP A 122 16.28 -6.55 30.97
CA ASP A 122 16.01 -5.39 31.81
C ASP A 122 17.22 -4.44 31.72
N LEU A 123 17.05 -3.20 32.18
CA LEU A 123 18.14 -2.23 32.19
C LEU A 123 19.17 -2.57 33.27
N PRO A 124 20.48 -2.53 32.96
CA PRO A 124 21.51 -2.88 33.94
C PRO A 124 21.61 -1.80 35.02
N ALA A 125 21.18 -2.10 36.26
CA ALA A 125 21.23 -1.18 37.39
C ALA A 125 22.66 -0.70 37.72
N ALA A 126 23.67 -1.49 37.37
CA ALA A 126 25.08 -1.15 37.55
C ALA A 126 25.61 -0.18 36.49
N GLN A 127 24.89 0.04 35.38
CA GLN A 127 25.29 1.03 34.39
C GLN A 127 25.04 2.43 34.94
N LEU A 128 26.12 3.20 35.06
CA LEU A 128 26.06 4.62 35.33
C LEU A 128 25.76 5.37 34.03
N VAL A 129 24.78 6.28 34.06
CA VAL A 129 24.46 7.17 32.93
C VAL A 129 24.68 8.63 33.36
N PRO A 130 25.63 9.35 32.73
CA PRO A 130 25.87 10.75 33.06
C PRO A 130 24.64 11.64 32.79
N ARG A 131 24.34 12.58 33.69
CA ARG A 131 23.17 13.48 33.57
C ARG A 131 23.19 14.38 32.33
N ASP A 132 24.36 14.64 31.77
CA ASP A 132 24.54 15.52 30.62
C ASP A 132 24.54 14.78 29.26
N VAL A 133 24.09 13.52 29.26
CA VAL A 133 23.88 12.70 28.06
C VAL A 133 23.00 13.40 27.02
N LEU A 134 23.46 13.41 25.78
CA LEU A 134 22.76 14.00 24.63
C LEU A 134 22.07 12.94 23.77
N LYS A 135 22.61 11.72 23.74
CA LYS A 135 22.09 10.61 22.94
C LYS A 135 22.09 9.31 23.74
N LEU A 136 20.93 8.66 23.80
CA LEU A 136 20.76 7.37 24.44
C LEU A 136 20.15 6.38 23.43
N ASP A 137 20.84 5.27 23.23
CA ASP A 137 20.46 4.21 22.30
C ASP A 137 20.35 2.87 23.04
N LEU A 138 19.13 2.36 23.15
CA LEU A 138 18.76 1.09 23.77
C LEU A 138 18.20 0.10 22.73
N ALA A 139 18.44 0.35 21.44
CA ALA A 139 17.79 -0.38 20.37
C ALA A 139 18.30 -1.82 20.20
N GLY A 140 17.45 -2.70 19.66
CA GLY A 140 17.83 -4.08 19.34
C GLY A 140 18.04 -4.97 20.57
N ASN A 141 17.28 -4.71 21.64
CA ASN A 141 17.31 -5.50 22.88
C ASN A 141 16.00 -6.30 23.04
N ARG A 142 15.76 -6.86 24.22
CA ARG A 142 14.58 -7.68 24.54
C ARG A 142 13.79 -7.07 25.70
N LEU A 143 13.83 -5.75 25.84
CA LEU A 143 13.17 -5.02 26.91
C LEU A 143 11.65 -5.18 26.77
N THR A 144 10.98 -5.57 27.85
CA THR A 144 9.52 -5.77 27.87
C THR A 144 8.76 -4.63 28.54
N ALA A 145 9.42 -3.96 29.49
CA ALA A 145 8.89 -2.82 30.22
C ALA A 145 10.03 -1.86 30.58
N LEU A 146 9.67 -0.62 30.92
CA LEU A 146 10.58 0.39 31.43
C LEU A 146 9.99 0.95 32.72
N HIS A 147 10.83 1.33 33.67
CA HIS A 147 10.38 2.07 34.84
C HIS A 147 10.02 3.52 34.48
N ARG A 148 9.07 4.14 35.17
CA ARG A 148 8.68 5.55 34.92
C ARG A 148 9.84 6.54 35.07
N ASP A 149 10.77 6.22 35.95
CA ASP A 149 11.91 7.07 36.30
C ASP A 149 13.16 6.75 35.47
N THR A 150 13.05 5.87 34.46
CA THR A 150 14.17 5.47 33.60
C THR A 150 14.88 6.66 32.95
N PHE A 151 14.14 7.70 32.57
CA PHE A 151 14.70 8.90 31.94
C PHE A 151 14.58 10.15 32.83
N LEU A 152 14.42 9.94 34.13
CA LEU A 152 14.34 11.04 35.10
C LEU A 152 15.63 11.88 35.03
N ASP A 153 15.51 13.20 35.12
CA ASP A 153 16.61 14.17 35.08
C ASP A 153 17.46 14.23 33.79
N MET A 154 17.14 13.47 32.74
CA MET A 154 17.81 13.53 31.43
C MET A 154 17.40 14.77 30.61
N THR A 155 17.53 15.96 31.20
CA THR A 155 17.01 17.23 30.68
C THR A 155 17.69 17.70 29.39
N ARG A 156 18.92 17.24 29.13
CA ARG A 156 19.72 17.59 27.95
C ARG A 156 19.60 16.58 26.81
N LEU A 157 18.89 15.48 27.02
CA LEU A 157 18.78 14.40 26.04
C LEU A 157 18.10 14.91 24.78
N ASN A 158 18.77 14.76 23.65
CA ASN A 158 18.33 15.23 22.34
C ASN A 158 17.78 14.06 21.49
N HIS A 159 18.41 12.89 21.58
CA HIS A 159 18.02 11.69 20.83
C HIS A 159 17.83 10.50 21.76
N LEU A 160 16.64 9.90 21.69
CA LEU A 160 16.29 8.67 22.39
C LEU A 160 15.88 7.60 21.37
N ASP A 161 16.59 6.49 21.37
CA ASP A 161 16.26 5.31 20.57
C ASP A 161 15.97 4.11 21.49
N ILE A 162 14.71 3.66 21.51
CA ILE A 162 14.29 2.42 22.20
C ILE A 162 13.64 1.45 21.22
N SER A 163 13.99 1.56 19.93
CA SER A 163 13.43 0.73 18.87
C SER A 163 13.87 -0.73 18.95
N ASP A 164 13.17 -1.61 18.23
CA ASP A 164 13.53 -3.04 18.10
C ASP A 164 13.68 -3.71 19.48
N ASN A 165 12.60 -3.64 20.26
CA ASN A 165 12.46 -4.22 21.59
C ASN A 165 11.10 -4.92 21.70
N SER A 166 10.70 -5.36 22.89
CA SER A 166 9.41 -6.03 23.14
C SER A 166 8.52 -5.23 24.08
N ILE A 167 8.61 -3.89 24.05
CA ILE A 167 7.89 -3.02 24.98
C ILE A 167 6.40 -3.00 24.63
N GLU A 168 5.55 -3.39 25.58
CA GLU A 168 4.09 -3.44 25.38
C GLU A 168 3.38 -2.16 25.80
N HIS A 169 3.90 -1.48 26.83
CA HIS A 169 3.31 -0.28 27.41
C HIS A 169 4.40 0.71 27.83
N LEU A 170 4.13 2.00 27.65
CA LEU A 170 4.95 3.07 28.21
C LEU A 170 4.31 3.58 29.51
N PRO A 171 5.08 3.68 30.61
CA PRO A 171 4.59 4.34 31.82
C PRO A 171 4.19 5.79 31.56
N LEU A 172 3.20 6.25 32.34
CA LEU A 172 2.89 7.67 32.43
C LEU A 172 4.14 8.43 32.88
N ASN A 173 4.35 9.61 32.29
CA ASN A 173 5.46 10.51 32.61
C ASN A 173 6.87 10.00 32.26
N LEU A 174 7.00 8.89 31.53
CA LEU A 174 8.30 8.37 31.09
C LEU A 174 9.16 9.43 30.39
N PHE A 175 8.53 10.35 29.64
CA PHE A 175 9.21 11.43 28.90
C PHE A 175 9.09 12.80 29.56
N PHE A 176 8.68 12.87 30.84
CA PHE A 176 8.34 14.14 31.48
C PHE A 176 9.53 15.11 31.56
N SER A 177 10.73 14.62 31.86
CA SER A 177 11.95 15.42 32.00
C SER A 177 12.65 15.74 30.66
N LEU A 178 12.20 15.15 29.55
CA LEU A 178 12.88 15.20 28.25
C LEU A 178 12.56 16.49 27.47
N HIS A 179 12.84 17.66 28.06
CA HIS A 179 12.47 18.95 27.47
C HIS A 179 13.28 19.32 26.22
N ALA A 180 14.52 18.84 26.09
CA ALA A 180 15.40 19.12 24.95
C ALA A 180 15.29 18.09 23.82
N VAL A 181 14.47 17.03 23.97
CA VAL A 181 14.43 15.93 23.01
C VAL A 181 13.88 16.38 21.67
N THR A 182 14.61 16.08 20.61
CA THR A 182 14.18 16.37 19.23
C THR A 182 13.83 15.11 18.46
N ARG A 183 14.32 13.93 18.88
CA ARG A 183 14.08 12.67 18.20
C ARG A 183 13.77 11.56 19.20
N ILE A 184 12.62 10.92 19.04
CA ILE A 184 12.23 9.72 19.79
C ILE A 184 11.92 8.62 18.78
N ARG A 185 12.57 7.46 18.94
CA ARG A 185 12.27 6.24 18.18
C ARG A 185 11.75 5.15 19.10
N LEU A 186 10.52 4.72 18.83
CA LEU A 186 9.76 3.68 19.52
C LEU A 186 9.46 2.51 18.59
N SER A 187 10.02 2.50 17.37
CA SER A 187 9.63 1.56 16.33
C SER A 187 9.96 0.11 16.65
N LYS A 188 9.24 -0.83 16.02
CA LYS A 188 9.43 -2.27 16.22
C LYS A 188 9.33 -2.67 17.70
N ASN A 189 8.25 -2.26 18.34
CA ASN A 189 7.87 -2.67 19.68
C ASN A 189 6.46 -3.30 19.64
N LEU A 190 5.86 -3.53 20.80
CA LEU A 190 4.54 -4.15 20.93
C LEU A 190 3.49 -3.18 21.47
N LEU A 191 3.71 -1.87 21.32
CA LEU A 191 2.87 -0.82 21.91
C LEU A 191 1.44 -0.91 21.37
N GLY A 192 0.47 -1.15 22.26
CA GLY A 192 -0.96 -1.23 21.90
C GLY A 192 -1.68 0.12 21.99
N GLU A 193 -1.24 0.99 22.88
CA GLU A 193 -1.85 2.30 23.13
C GLU A 193 -0.79 3.32 23.56
N LEU A 194 -1.05 4.60 23.29
CA LEU A 194 -0.29 5.73 23.81
C LEU A 194 -1.21 6.59 24.66
N HIS A 195 -0.72 7.08 25.80
CA HIS A 195 -1.50 7.96 26.65
C HIS A 195 -1.55 9.38 26.06
N ARG A 196 -2.68 10.07 26.21
CA ARG A 196 -2.91 11.45 25.71
C ARG A 196 -1.84 12.48 26.13
N SER A 197 -1.16 12.25 27.26
CA SER A 197 -0.12 13.15 27.79
C SER A 197 1.30 12.61 27.59
N GLN A 198 1.50 11.56 26.79
CA GLN A 198 2.81 10.91 26.63
C GLN A 198 3.90 11.90 26.19
N PHE A 199 3.54 12.85 25.32
CA PHE A 199 4.45 13.84 24.72
C PHE A 199 4.19 15.27 25.19
N LEU A 200 3.51 15.45 26.33
CA LEU A 200 3.11 16.78 26.83
C LEU A 200 4.32 17.71 27.10
N SER A 201 5.42 17.14 27.60
CA SER A 201 6.63 17.89 27.96
C SER A 201 7.67 18.02 26.84
N THR A 202 7.52 17.29 25.73
CA THR A 202 8.51 17.17 24.65
C THR A 202 8.25 18.20 23.54
N ARG A 203 8.26 19.49 23.90
CA ARG A 203 7.85 20.59 22.99
C ARG A 203 8.76 20.77 21.76
N ASN A 204 10.03 20.38 21.89
CA ASN A 204 11.04 20.49 20.84
C ASN A 204 11.12 19.23 19.94
N LEU A 205 10.18 18.29 20.09
CA LEU A 205 10.17 17.06 19.33
C LEU A 205 9.99 17.36 17.84
N ARG A 206 10.94 16.91 17.01
CA ARG A 206 10.96 17.09 15.56
C ARG A 206 10.69 15.79 14.82
N ILE A 207 11.16 14.67 15.35
CA ILE A 207 11.01 13.35 14.74
C ILE A 207 10.43 12.39 15.77
N LEU A 208 9.29 11.82 15.45
CA LEU A 208 8.70 10.72 16.20
C LEU A 208 8.51 9.54 15.27
N ASP A 209 9.22 8.46 15.54
CA ASP A 209 9.01 7.18 14.88
C ASP A 209 8.35 6.20 15.86
N ALA A 210 7.08 5.90 15.65
CA ALA A 210 6.31 4.90 16.37
C ALA A 210 5.84 3.78 15.42
N SER A 211 6.53 3.58 14.31
CA SER A 211 6.20 2.57 13.30
C SER A 211 6.36 1.14 13.81
N SER A 212 5.75 0.17 13.13
CA SER A 212 5.90 -1.26 13.44
C SER A 212 5.55 -1.59 14.90
N ASN A 213 4.42 -1.06 15.37
CA ASN A 213 3.85 -1.33 16.70
C ASN A 213 2.47 -1.99 16.56
N ARG A 214 1.68 -2.04 17.64
CA ARG A 214 0.32 -2.60 17.66
C ARG A 214 -0.75 -1.55 17.95
N LEU A 215 -0.47 -0.27 17.64
CA LEU A 215 -1.37 0.84 17.96
C LEU A 215 -2.68 0.69 17.18
N GLN A 216 -3.80 0.71 17.89
CA GLN A 216 -5.14 0.58 17.29
C GLN A 216 -5.85 1.93 17.11
N THR A 217 -5.58 2.87 18.02
CA THR A 217 -6.16 4.22 18.01
C THR A 217 -5.14 5.22 18.54
N LEU A 218 -5.28 6.50 18.16
CA LEU A 218 -4.53 7.60 18.77
C LEU A 218 -5.49 8.51 19.57
N PRO A 219 -5.10 8.98 20.77
CA PRO A 219 -5.85 9.99 21.48
C PRO A 219 -5.81 11.35 20.76
N GLU A 220 -6.93 12.09 20.77
CA GLU A 220 -7.06 13.37 20.05
C GLU A 220 -6.03 14.43 20.46
N SER A 221 -5.63 14.45 21.74
CA SER A 221 -4.71 15.47 22.27
C SER A 221 -3.24 15.04 22.33
N LEU A 222 -2.88 13.90 21.71
CA LEU A 222 -1.54 13.31 21.83
C LEU A 222 -0.42 14.28 21.39
N PHE A 223 -0.68 15.09 20.36
CA PHE A 223 0.32 15.95 19.72
C PHE A 223 0.13 17.44 19.99
N LEU A 224 -0.77 17.82 20.91
CA LEU A 224 -1.15 19.22 21.14
C LEU A 224 0.05 20.13 21.52
N SER A 225 1.08 19.55 22.16
CA SER A 225 2.28 20.28 22.60
C SER A 225 3.50 20.11 21.69
N THR A 226 3.44 19.19 20.70
CA THR A 226 4.57 18.84 19.83
C THR A 226 4.47 19.57 18.48
N THR A 227 4.29 20.90 18.53
CA THR A 227 4.05 21.74 17.34
C THR A 227 5.27 21.92 16.44
N SER A 228 6.44 21.43 16.85
CA SER A 228 7.70 21.47 16.08
C SER A 228 7.98 20.17 15.32
N LEU A 229 7.03 19.22 15.29
CA LEU A 229 7.18 17.97 14.56
C LEU A 229 7.36 18.23 13.07
N VAL A 230 8.34 17.53 12.49
CA VAL A 230 8.70 17.57 11.07
C VAL A 230 8.41 16.21 10.43
N LEU A 231 8.71 15.12 11.13
CA LEU A 231 8.45 13.75 10.67
C LEU A 231 7.68 12.99 11.74
N LEU A 232 6.54 12.43 11.33
CA LEU A 232 5.74 11.52 12.15
C LEU A 232 5.54 10.21 11.40
N ASP A 233 6.14 9.14 11.91
CA ASP A 233 5.97 7.79 11.38
C ASP A 233 5.10 6.95 12.31
N LEU A 234 3.93 6.56 11.80
CA LEU A 234 2.96 5.67 12.43
C LEU A 234 2.67 4.46 11.54
N SER A 235 3.53 4.18 10.55
CA SER A 235 3.35 3.10 9.61
C SER A 235 3.45 1.72 10.27
N CYS A 236 2.94 0.68 9.60
CA CYS A 236 2.98 -0.70 10.11
C CYS A 236 2.35 -0.87 11.51
N ASN A 237 1.24 -0.19 11.76
CA ASN A 237 0.44 -0.32 12.99
C ASN A 237 -0.91 -0.98 12.69
N GLN A 238 -1.87 -0.89 13.61
CA GLN A 238 -3.22 -1.44 13.46
C GLN A 238 -4.30 -0.36 13.50
N LEU A 239 -3.94 0.88 13.14
CA LEU A 239 -4.83 2.03 13.22
C LEU A 239 -6.02 1.85 12.27
N SER A 240 -7.24 1.96 12.79
CA SER A 240 -8.48 1.79 12.01
C SER A 240 -9.13 3.10 11.60
N SER A 241 -8.94 4.16 12.38
CA SER A 241 -9.57 5.47 12.18
C SER A 241 -8.81 6.57 12.93
N PHE A 242 -9.05 7.82 12.52
CA PHE A 242 -8.61 9.01 13.23
C PHE A 242 -9.80 9.90 13.56
N ALA A 243 -9.69 10.66 14.66
CA ALA A 243 -10.54 11.82 14.89
C ALA A 243 -10.06 13.01 14.06
N SER A 244 -10.95 13.94 13.70
CA SER A 244 -10.62 15.09 12.85
C SER A 244 -9.49 15.96 13.39
N GLU A 245 -9.37 16.07 14.72
CA GLU A 245 -8.38 16.94 15.37
C GLU A 245 -7.11 16.20 15.80
N THR A 246 -6.89 14.95 15.36
CA THR A 246 -5.75 14.13 15.82
C THR A 246 -4.40 14.81 15.55
N PHE A 247 -4.25 15.49 14.41
CA PHE A 247 -3.01 16.18 14.00
C PHE A 247 -3.09 17.70 14.16
N ARG A 248 -3.99 18.18 15.02
CA ARG A 248 -4.21 19.62 15.24
C ARG A 248 -2.91 20.31 15.67
N GLY A 249 -2.62 21.45 15.03
CA GLY A 249 -1.47 22.30 15.35
C GLY A 249 -0.11 21.82 14.81
N LEU A 250 -0.05 20.73 14.04
CA LEU A 250 1.19 20.21 13.44
C LEU A 250 1.57 20.94 12.13
N SER A 251 1.61 22.27 12.17
CA SER A 251 1.85 23.11 10.98
C SER A 251 3.27 23.01 10.41
N THR A 252 4.25 22.54 11.19
CA THR A 252 5.63 22.32 10.72
C THR A 252 5.87 20.94 10.12
N LEU A 253 4.86 20.05 10.13
CA LEU A 253 5.02 18.67 9.70
C LEU A 253 5.25 18.63 8.19
N GLU A 254 6.34 17.98 7.78
CA GLU A 254 6.73 17.83 6.38
C GLU A 254 6.47 16.40 5.88
N GLU A 255 6.59 15.40 6.75
CA GLU A 255 6.45 13.99 6.39
C GLU A 255 5.52 13.27 7.37
N LEU A 256 4.46 12.66 6.82
CA LEU A 256 3.50 11.86 7.57
C LEU A 256 3.38 10.47 6.94
N LEU A 257 3.80 9.44 7.69
CA LEU A 257 3.77 8.05 7.26
C LEU A 257 2.68 7.29 8.02
N LEU A 258 1.62 6.91 7.30
CA LEU A 258 0.46 6.16 7.81
C LEU A 258 0.28 4.82 7.08
N GLY A 259 1.26 4.41 6.28
CA GLY A 259 1.21 3.19 5.48
C GLY A 259 1.07 1.92 6.33
N LYS A 260 0.57 0.83 5.71
CA LYS A 260 0.43 -0.50 6.34
C LYS A 260 -0.36 -0.46 7.65
N ASN A 261 -1.46 0.29 7.67
CA ASN A 261 -2.43 0.32 8.76
C ASN A 261 -3.74 -0.35 8.32
N ARG A 262 -4.83 -0.12 9.05
CA ARG A 262 -6.16 -0.70 8.76
C ARG A 262 -7.19 0.39 8.47
N LEU A 263 -6.75 1.57 8.02
CA LEU A 263 -7.61 2.73 7.82
C LEU A 263 -8.65 2.46 6.73
N SER A 264 -9.92 2.62 7.06
CA SER A 264 -11.03 2.44 6.11
C SER A 264 -11.57 3.76 5.57
N THR A 265 -11.50 4.81 6.37
CA THR A 265 -12.00 6.16 6.07
C THR A 265 -11.08 7.19 6.72
N LEU A 266 -11.05 8.39 6.16
CA LEU A 266 -10.37 9.55 6.72
C LEU A 266 -11.39 10.67 6.93
N PRO A 267 -11.39 11.38 8.07
CA PRO A 267 -12.16 12.60 8.22
C PRO A 267 -11.68 13.68 7.25
N VAL A 268 -12.60 14.48 6.69
CA VAL A 268 -12.28 15.55 5.72
C VAL A 268 -11.29 16.59 6.28
N ASP A 269 -11.38 16.90 7.57
CA ASP A 269 -10.57 17.92 8.22
C ASP A 269 -9.26 17.38 8.83
N LEU A 270 -8.95 16.09 8.66
CA LEU A 270 -7.84 15.43 9.33
C LEU A 270 -6.49 16.12 9.09
N PHE A 271 -6.28 16.66 7.89
CA PHE A 271 -5.02 17.28 7.47
C PHE A 271 -5.09 18.81 7.44
N LYS A 272 -6.17 19.45 7.89
CA LYS A 272 -6.38 20.91 7.68
C LYS A 272 -5.23 21.80 8.16
N ASP A 273 -4.53 21.41 9.23
CA ASP A 273 -3.44 22.18 9.84
C ASP A 273 -2.05 21.83 9.26
N LEU A 274 -1.94 20.76 8.46
CA LEU A 274 -0.68 20.24 7.90
C LEU A 274 -0.29 21.00 6.62
N THR A 275 -0.08 22.31 6.73
CA THR A 275 0.10 23.21 5.57
C THR A 275 1.49 23.11 4.92
N ASN A 276 2.50 22.63 5.65
CA ASN A 276 3.86 22.40 5.14
C ASN A 276 4.13 20.95 4.73
N LEU A 277 3.10 20.10 4.69
CA LEU A 277 3.26 18.69 4.36
C LEU A 277 3.79 18.53 2.93
N LYS A 278 4.89 17.79 2.79
CA LYS A 278 5.57 17.50 1.52
C LYS A 278 5.37 16.04 1.10
N TYR A 279 5.37 15.13 2.06
CA TYR A 279 5.18 13.69 1.83
C TYR A 279 4.03 13.15 2.68
N LEU A 280 3.10 12.45 2.02
CA LEU A 280 2.02 11.72 2.68
C LEU A 280 1.98 10.26 2.19
N GLY A 281 2.31 9.33 3.09
CA GLY A 281 2.20 7.89 2.88
C GLY A 281 0.93 7.32 3.49
N LEU A 282 0.05 6.77 2.66
CA LEU A 282 -1.21 6.11 3.03
C LEU A 282 -1.30 4.70 2.42
N GLU A 283 -0.18 4.16 1.94
CA GLU A 283 -0.13 2.89 1.22
C GLU A 283 -0.56 1.70 2.07
N GLU A 284 -1.03 0.62 1.45
CA GLU A 284 -1.40 -0.64 2.09
C GLU A 284 -2.40 -0.47 3.25
N ASN A 285 -3.38 0.41 3.07
CA ASN A 285 -4.53 0.58 3.95
C ASN A 285 -5.79 -0.06 3.35
N ARG A 286 -6.99 0.27 3.86
CA ARG A 286 -8.28 -0.26 3.41
C ARG A 286 -9.21 0.84 2.92
N LEU A 287 -8.65 1.95 2.43
CA LEU A 287 -9.40 3.13 2.02
C LEU A 287 -10.21 2.82 0.77
N LYS A 288 -11.53 2.98 0.85
CA LYS A 288 -12.44 2.80 -0.31
C LYS A 288 -12.58 4.06 -1.15
N GLN A 289 -12.44 5.21 -0.50
CA GLN A 289 -12.51 6.53 -1.10
C GLN A 289 -11.69 7.51 -0.26
N LEU A 290 -11.30 8.62 -0.86
CA LEU A 290 -10.78 9.79 -0.18
C LEU A 290 -11.86 10.87 -0.27
N PRO A 291 -12.28 11.50 0.84
CA PRO A 291 -13.25 12.59 0.79
C PRO A 291 -12.75 13.72 -0.10
N ASP A 292 -13.66 14.32 -0.85
CA ASP A 292 -13.40 15.61 -1.49
C ASP A 292 -13.00 16.64 -0.43
N GLU A 293 -12.18 17.62 -0.80
CA GLU A 293 -11.62 18.65 0.10
C GLU A 293 -10.66 18.14 1.19
N LEU A 294 -10.35 16.83 1.25
CA LEU A 294 -9.37 16.27 2.22
C LEU A 294 -8.01 16.99 2.14
N PHE A 295 -7.63 17.44 0.94
CA PHE A 295 -6.35 18.07 0.66
C PHE A 295 -6.42 19.60 0.48
N ARG A 296 -7.51 20.25 0.90
CA ARG A 296 -7.74 21.68 0.65
C ARG A 296 -6.64 22.62 1.15
N ALA A 297 -5.84 22.18 2.13
CA ALA A 297 -4.76 22.96 2.74
C ALA A 297 -3.35 22.48 2.35
N GLN A 298 -3.24 21.43 1.51
CA GLN A 298 -1.99 20.71 1.21
C GLN A 298 -1.29 21.21 -0.07
N ALA A 299 -1.27 22.53 -0.30
CA ALA A 299 -0.63 23.10 -1.50
C ALA A 299 0.88 22.84 -1.60
N SER A 300 1.53 22.51 -0.47
CA SER A 300 2.96 22.19 -0.38
C SER A 300 3.31 20.73 -0.72
N LEU A 301 2.31 19.87 -0.90
CA LEU A 301 2.50 18.43 -1.05
C LEU A 301 3.21 18.11 -2.36
N GLN A 302 4.26 17.29 -2.28
CA GLN A 302 5.11 16.90 -3.41
C GLN A 302 4.93 15.43 -3.75
N GLU A 303 4.66 14.59 -2.76
CA GLU A 303 4.51 13.15 -2.95
C GLU A 303 3.29 12.64 -2.18
N LEU A 304 2.40 11.97 -2.90
CA LEU A 304 1.23 11.30 -2.34
C LEU A 304 1.25 9.83 -2.75
N ASN A 305 1.33 8.96 -1.75
CA ASN A 305 1.30 7.52 -1.95
C ASN A 305 0.04 6.92 -1.32
N VAL A 306 -0.87 6.42 -2.16
CA VAL A 306 -2.10 5.73 -1.76
C VAL A 306 -2.16 4.32 -2.36
N ARG A 307 -1.00 3.74 -2.71
CA ARG A 307 -0.87 2.39 -3.27
C ARG A 307 -1.54 1.34 -2.40
N GLY A 308 -2.10 0.29 -3.00
CA GLY A 308 -2.54 -0.87 -2.23
C GLY A 308 -3.75 -0.60 -1.32
N ASN A 309 -4.61 0.34 -1.73
CA ASN A 309 -5.89 0.61 -1.09
C ASN A 309 -7.04 -0.02 -1.91
N GLN A 310 -8.26 0.46 -1.71
CA GLN A 310 -9.46 -0.04 -2.39
C GLN A 310 -10.20 1.07 -3.12
N LEU A 311 -9.48 2.11 -3.55
CA LEU A 311 -10.04 3.27 -4.25
C LEU A 311 -10.70 2.84 -5.56
N THR A 312 -11.90 3.33 -5.84
CA THR A 312 -12.66 2.98 -7.05
C THR A 312 -12.72 4.09 -8.09
N GLU A 313 -12.48 5.33 -7.68
CA GLU A 313 -12.54 6.50 -8.54
C GLU A 313 -11.54 7.59 -8.12
N ILE A 314 -11.24 8.48 -9.07
CA ILE A 314 -10.47 9.71 -8.85
C ILE A 314 -11.37 10.89 -9.25
N SER A 315 -11.73 11.74 -8.29
CA SER A 315 -12.52 12.95 -8.49
C SER A 315 -11.62 14.15 -8.86
N ALA A 316 -12.19 15.14 -9.55
CA ALA A 316 -11.48 16.37 -9.94
C ALA A 316 -11.17 17.28 -8.73
N SER A 317 -12.10 17.38 -7.78
CA SER A 317 -11.97 18.21 -6.57
C SER A 317 -10.89 17.72 -5.61
N LEU A 318 -10.66 16.40 -5.54
CA LEU A 318 -9.72 15.80 -4.59
C LEU A 318 -8.27 16.29 -4.80
N LEU A 319 -7.81 16.33 -6.05
CA LEU A 319 -6.40 16.60 -6.39
C LEU A 319 -6.15 18.04 -6.82
N ALA A 320 -7.20 18.81 -7.15
CA ALA A 320 -7.08 20.19 -7.64
C ALA A 320 -6.19 21.11 -6.77
N PRO A 321 -6.18 21.03 -5.42
CA PRO A 321 -5.32 21.89 -4.59
C PRO A 321 -3.82 21.56 -4.65
N LEU A 322 -3.42 20.41 -5.22
CA LEU A 322 -2.07 19.85 -5.09
C LEU A 322 -1.11 20.36 -6.19
N GLU A 323 -0.99 21.68 -6.33
CA GLU A 323 -0.24 22.32 -7.43
C GLU A 323 1.26 21.95 -7.48
N ARG A 324 1.85 21.59 -6.34
CA ARG A 324 3.28 21.23 -6.21
C ARG A 324 3.54 19.71 -6.26
N LEU A 325 2.50 18.91 -6.49
CA LEU A 325 2.62 17.46 -6.52
C LEU A 325 3.50 17.02 -7.69
N ARG A 326 4.53 16.25 -7.39
CA ARG A 326 5.51 15.72 -8.34
C ARG A 326 5.33 14.25 -8.61
N SER A 327 4.96 13.48 -7.57
CA SER A 327 4.74 12.04 -7.65
C SER A 327 3.40 11.67 -7.05
N LEU A 328 2.58 10.97 -7.85
CA LEU A 328 1.30 10.41 -7.43
C LEU A 328 1.29 8.91 -7.67
N GLU A 329 1.25 8.14 -6.58
CA GLU A 329 1.23 6.69 -6.61
C GLU A 329 -0.13 6.18 -6.13
N MET A 330 -0.90 5.59 -7.06
CA MET A 330 -2.23 5.02 -6.83
C MET A 330 -2.36 3.58 -7.35
N SER A 331 -1.23 2.90 -7.57
CA SER A 331 -1.22 1.53 -8.08
C SER A 331 -1.83 0.54 -7.08
N ASN A 332 -2.20 -0.64 -7.55
CA ASN A 332 -2.80 -1.71 -6.74
C ASN A 332 -4.08 -1.25 -6.02
N ASN A 333 -4.94 -0.51 -6.72
CA ASN A 333 -6.26 -0.09 -6.22
C ASN A 333 -7.37 -0.79 -7.05
N LYS A 334 -8.60 -0.27 -6.99
CA LYS A 334 -9.75 -0.76 -7.76
C LYS A 334 -10.29 0.31 -8.71
N ILE A 335 -9.45 1.26 -9.12
CA ILE A 335 -9.85 2.46 -9.85
C ILE A 335 -10.38 2.05 -11.22
N ALA A 336 -11.65 2.36 -11.48
CA ALA A 336 -12.32 2.08 -12.75
C ALA A 336 -12.81 3.36 -13.44
N ARG A 337 -13.03 4.43 -12.66
CA ARG A 337 -13.51 5.73 -13.13
C ARG A 337 -12.48 6.80 -12.80
N ILE A 338 -12.14 7.62 -13.78
CA ILE A 338 -11.30 8.80 -13.61
C ILE A 338 -12.08 9.95 -14.20
N ASP A 339 -12.29 11.01 -13.41
CA ASP A 339 -12.92 12.22 -13.91
C ASP A 339 -12.05 12.85 -15.01
N SER A 340 -12.66 13.42 -16.05
CA SER A 340 -11.94 14.07 -17.15
C SER A 340 -11.03 15.23 -16.70
N LEU A 341 -11.31 15.82 -15.54
CA LEU A 341 -10.53 16.90 -14.93
C LEU A 341 -9.75 16.46 -13.69
N ALA A 342 -9.63 15.15 -13.43
CA ALA A 342 -8.96 14.58 -12.25
C ALA A 342 -7.53 15.09 -12.03
N PHE A 343 -6.79 15.33 -13.11
CA PHE A 343 -5.39 15.79 -13.06
C PHE A 343 -5.23 17.26 -13.46
N HIS A 344 -6.35 17.99 -13.58
CA HIS A 344 -6.31 19.41 -13.85
C HIS A 344 -5.67 20.16 -12.67
N GLY A 345 -4.74 21.08 -12.95
CA GLY A 345 -4.02 21.83 -11.92
C GLY A 345 -2.73 21.18 -11.41
N LEU A 346 -2.48 19.90 -11.72
CA LEU A 346 -1.24 19.20 -11.35
C LEU A 346 -0.05 19.54 -12.27
N VAL A 347 0.29 20.83 -12.34
CA VAL A 347 1.29 21.38 -13.26
C VAL A 347 2.71 20.91 -12.98
N ALA A 348 3.02 20.54 -11.73
CA ALA A 348 4.34 20.05 -11.32
C ALA A 348 4.50 18.53 -11.41
N LEU A 349 3.47 17.79 -11.85
CA LEU A 349 3.44 16.33 -11.82
C LEU A 349 4.44 15.76 -12.82
N LYS A 350 5.35 14.91 -12.33
CA LYS A 350 6.40 14.24 -13.11
C LYS A 350 6.15 12.75 -13.25
N GLU A 351 5.62 12.11 -12.20
CA GLU A 351 5.35 10.69 -12.17
C GLU A 351 3.92 10.40 -11.73
N LEU A 352 3.20 9.64 -12.56
CA LEU A 352 1.85 9.16 -12.28
C LEU A 352 1.81 7.64 -12.40
N GLN A 353 1.50 6.98 -11.29
CA GLN A 353 1.40 5.53 -11.21
C GLN A 353 -0.03 5.06 -10.93
N LEU A 354 -0.60 4.39 -11.93
CA LEU A 354 -1.96 3.85 -11.94
C LEU A 354 -1.96 2.36 -12.28
N GLY A 355 -0.84 1.66 -12.08
CA GLY A 355 -0.70 0.24 -12.38
C GLY A 355 -1.60 -0.65 -11.53
N HIS A 356 -1.94 -1.85 -11.99
CA HIS A 356 -2.80 -2.78 -11.23
C HIS A 356 -4.11 -2.14 -10.75
N ASN A 357 -4.83 -1.49 -11.66
CA ASN A 357 -6.17 -0.95 -11.42
C ASN A 357 -7.19 -1.62 -12.37
N ARG A 358 -8.38 -1.04 -12.52
CA ARG A 358 -9.48 -1.56 -13.34
C ARG A 358 -9.86 -0.58 -14.45
N ILE A 359 -8.92 0.24 -14.90
CA ILE A 359 -9.14 1.26 -15.93
C ILE A 359 -9.36 0.54 -17.26
N ARG A 360 -10.47 0.87 -17.94
CA ARG A 360 -10.81 0.28 -19.25
C ARG A 360 -10.57 1.22 -20.42
N ASN A 361 -10.78 2.52 -20.21
CA ASN A 361 -10.63 3.54 -21.24
C ASN A 361 -10.01 4.79 -20.61
N LEU A 362 -9.28 5.55 -21.42
CA LEU A 362 -8.79 6.88 -21.07
C LEU A 362 -9.61 7.92 -21.83
N THR A 363 -10.14 8.91 -21.12
CA THR A 363 -10.84 10.03 -21.76
C THR A 363 -9.86 10.92 -22.52
N PRO A 364 -10.12 11.27 -23.79
CA PRO A 364 -9.28 12.22 -24.52
C PRO A 364 -9.12 13.53 -23.75
N GLY A 365 -7.89 14.07 -23.70
CA GLY A 365 -7.61 15.31 -22.99
C GLY A 365 -7.47 15.21 -21.47
N LEU A 366 -7.53 13.99 -20.88
CA LEU A 366 -7.33 13.75 -19.45
C LEU A 366 -6.01 14.34 -18.90
N PHE A 367 -4.98 14.39 -19.75
CA PHE A 367 -3.65 14.89 -19.39
C PHE A 367 -3.29 16.25 -20.01
N SER A 368 -4.29 16.98 -20.54
CA SER A 368 -4.08 18.23 -21.28
C SER A 368 -3.20 19.26 -20.56
N ASN A 369 -3.27 19.33 -19.23
CA ASN A 369 -2.51 20.28 -18.41
C ASN A 369 -1.28 19.67 -17.70
N SER A 370 -1.01 18.38 -17.88
CA SER A 370 0.10 17.66 -17.24
C SER A 370 1.36 17.65 -18.10
N THR A 371 1.75 18.82 -18.63
CA THR A 371 2.87 18.96 -19.58
C THR A 371 4.22 18.57 -18.99
N GLY A 372 4.37 18.65 -17.66
CA GLY A 372 5.56 18.24 -16.93
C GLY A 372 5.72 16.72 -16.74
N LEU A 373 4.73 15.91 -17.11
CA LEU A 373 4.72 14.48 -16.82
C LEU A 373 5.79 13.74 -17.63
N GLU A 374 6.73 13.11 -16.93
CA GLU A 374 7.87 12.39 -17.50
C GLU A 374 7.62 10.88 -17.55
N ARG A 375 6.82 10.35 -16.62
CA ARG A 375 6.59 8.92 -16.43
C ARG A 375 5.13 8.61 -16.14
N LEU A 376 4.52 7.81 -17.02
CA LEU A 376 3.13 7.35 -16.91
C LEU A 376 3.07 5.82 -16.85
N VAL A 377 2.54 5.30 -15.75
CA VAL A 377 2.48 3.86 -15.46
C VAL A 377 1.03 3.40 -15.43
N LEU A 378 0.61 2.63 -16.44
CA LEU A 378 -0.76 2.15 -16.65
C LEU A 378 -0.84 0.62 -16.84
N TYR A 379 0.21 -0.10 -16.47
CA TYR A 379 0.27 -1.56 -16.64
C TYR A 379 -0.76 -2.31 -15.81
N ALA A 380 -1.08 -3.55 -16.22
CA ALA A 380 -2.00 -4.42 -15.49
C ALA A 380 -3.36 -3.75 -15.18
N ASN A 381 -3.88 -3.01 -16.17
CA ASN A 381 -5.25 -2.51 -16.19
C ASN A 381 -6.08 -3.35 -17.17
N GLY A 382 -7.30 -2.91 -17.48
CA GLY A 382 -8.18 -3.54 -18.46
C GLY A 382 -8.33 -2.71 -19.73
N ILE A 383 -7.29 -1.97 -20.15
CA ILE A 383 -7.41 -1.03 -21.28
C ILE A 383 -7.50 -1.82 -22.59
N GLU A 384 -8.59 -1.61 -23.36
CA GLU A 384 -8.87 -2.38 -24.58
C GLU A 384 -8.45 -1.67 -25.87
N SER A 385 -8.58 -0.34 -25.89
CA SER A 385 -8.23 0.50 -27.03
C SER A 385 -7.77 1.88 -26.58
N LEU A 386 -6.95 2.53 -27.42
CA LEU A 386 -6.47 3.89 -27.19
C LEU A 386 -6.80 4.75 -28.41
N SER A 387 -7.68 5.73 -28.19
CA SER A 387 -8.13 6.68 -29.21
C SER A 387 -7.13 7.83 -29.41
N ARG A 388 -7.31 8.59 -30.49
CA ARG A 388 -6.60 9.85 -30.69
C ARG A 388 -6.77 10.76 -29.46
N GLY A 389 -5.70 11.44 -29.06
CA GLY A 389 -5.72 12.40 -27.95
C GLY A 389 -5.80 11.77 -26.55
N ALA A 390 -5.67 10.44 -26.42
CA ALA A 390 -5.57 9.78 -25.11
C ALA A 390 -4.34 10.24 -24.30
N PHE A 391 -3.28 10.67 -24.99
CA PHE A 391 -2.05 11.23 -24.42
C PHE A 391 -1.84 12.71 -24.75
N HIS A 392 -2.91 13.42 -25.14
CA HIS A 392 -2.83 14.83 -25.47
C HIS A 392 -2.31 15.65 -24.28
N GLY A 393 -1.32 16.52 -24.53
CA GLY A 393 -0.66 17.34 -23.51
C GLY A 393 0.64 16.78 -22.93
N LEU A 394 0.96 15.50 -23.19
CA LEU A 394 2.11 14.79 -22.60
C LEU A 394 3.45 15.00 -23.36
N SER A 395 3.80 16.26 -23.62
CA SER A 395 4.96 16.63 -24.46
C SER A 395 6.32 16.21 -23.87
N ASN A 396 6.44 16.17 -22.54
CA ASN A 396 7.68 15.79 -21.83
C ASN A 396 7.73 14.30 -21.43
N LEU A 397 6.77 13.49 -21.87
CA LEU A 397 6.68 12.09 -21.48
C LEU A 397 7.84 11.28 -22.07
N THR A 398 8.63 10.68 -21.19
CA THR A 398 9.79 9.86 -21.57
C THR A 398 9.53 8.37 -21.43
N SER A 399 8.67 7.97 -20.48
CA SER A 399 8.45 6.57 -20.14
C SER A 399 6.96 6.26 -20.01
N LEU A 400 6.48 5.34 -20.86
CA LEU A 400 5.09 4.89 -20.90
C LEU A 400 5.00 3.37 -20.72
N PHE A 401 4.28 2.95 -19.67
CA PHE A 401 4.10 1.54 -19.34
C PHE A 401 2.64 1.13 -19.54
N LEU A 402 2.38 0.35 -20.59
CA LEU A 402 1.05 -0.16 -20.97
C LEU A 402 1.01 -1.69 -21.01
N HIS A 403 2.03 -2.36 -20.49
CA HIS A 403 2.12 -3.81 -20.51
C HIS A 403 1.01 -4.48 -19.68
N SER A 404 0.71 -5.73 -20.00
CA SER A 404 -0.32 -6.52 -19.29
C SER A 404 -1.71 -5.85 -19.32
N ASN A 405 -2.08 -5.20 -20.42
CA ASN A 405 -3.44 -4.68 -20.66
C ASN A 405 -4.16 -5.57 -21.69
N HIS A 406 -5.34 -5.13 -22.15
CA HIS A 406 -6.13 -5.82 -23.17
C HIS A 406 -6.08 -5.11 -24.53
N LEU A 407 -4.99 -4.39 -24.83
CA LEU A 407 -4.92 -3.54 -26.02
C LEU A 407 -5.01 -4.39 -27.29
N SER A 408 -6.00 -4.08 -28.13
CA SER A 408 -6.22 -4.73 -29.42
C SER A 408 -6.07 -3.76 -30.60
N ASN A 409 -6.47 -2.50 -30.40
CA ASN A 409 -6.44 -1.46 -31.42
C ASN A 409 -5.82 -0.17 -30.87
N LEU A 410 -4.93 0.42 -31.66
CA LEU A 410 -4.32 1.72 -31.39
C LEU A 410 -4.66 2.66 -32.55
N HIS A 411 -4.89 3.95 -32.26
CA HIS A 411 -5.05 4.96 -33.30
C HIS A 411 -3.71 5.29 -33.97
N PRO A 412 -3.65 5.56 -35.29
CA PRO A 412 -2.41 5.93 -35.99
C PRO A 412 -1.70 7.13 -35.36
N ASP A 413 -2.44 8.18 -35.00
CA ASP A 413 -1.88 9.41 -34.43
C ASP A 413 -1.81 9.40 -32.89
N LEU A 414 -1.71 8.23 -32.26
CA LEU A 414 -1.75 8.10 -30.79
C LEU A 414 -0.58 8.82 -30.08
N PHE A 415 0.60 8.80 -30.69
CA PHE A 415 1.83 9.36 -30.13
C PHE A 415 2.21 10.72 -30.74
N GLU A 416 1.25 11.42 -31.37
CA GLU A 416 1.45 12.75 -31.98
C GLU A 416 1.98 13.77 -30.94
N ASP A 417 1.40 13.75 -29.74
CA ASP A 417 1.70 14.69 -28.65
C ASP A 417 2.79 14.19 -27.66
N THR A 418 3.47 13.07 -27.95
CA THR A 418 4.50 12.49 -27.09
C THR A 418 5.86 12.36 -27.80
N PRO A 419 6.45 13.43 -28.36
CA PRO A 419 7.69 13.34 -29.15
C PRO A 419 8.93 12.96 -28.32
N SER A 420 8.88 13.17 -27.00
CA SER A 420 10.00 12.91 -26.07
C SER A 420 10.09 11.45 -25.60
N LEU A 421 9.25 10.56 -26.13
CA LEU A 421 9.12 9.19 -25.64
C LEU A 421 10.38 8.36 -25.93
N ARG A 422 10.98 7.81 -24.87
CA ARG A 422 12.20 6.98 -24.93
C ARG A 422 11.95 5.52 -24.57
N LYS A 423 11.03 5.27 -23.64
CA LYS A 423 10.72 3.94 -23.12
C LYS A 423 9.23 3.64 -23.31
N LEU A 424 8.92 2.60 -24.09
CA LEU A 424 7.56 2.16 -24.36
C LEU A 424 7.43 0.65 -24.11
N GLN A 425 6.54 0.29 -23.18
CA GLN A 425 6.27 -1.10 -22.82
C GLN A 425 4.84 -1.47 -23.21
N LEU A 426 4.69 -2.35 -24.19
CA LEU A 426 3.43 -2.85 -24.74
C LEU A 426 3.32 -4.38 -24.64
N GLU A 427 4.24 -5.03 -23.92
CA GLU A 427 4.26 -6.48 -23.81
C GLU A 427 3.02 -7.05 -23.12
N SER A 428 2.67 -8.30 -23.44
CA SER A 428 1.50 -8.99 -22.86
C SER A 428 0.18 -8.23 -23.11
N ASN A 429 -0.10 -7.87 -24.36
CA ASN A 429 -1.36 -7.31 -24.82
C ASN A 429 -1.96 -8.22 -25.93
N TYR A 430 -3.02 -7.77 -26.61
CA TYR A 430 -3.69 -8.50 -27.70
C TYR A 430 -3.45 -7.86 -29.07
N LEU A 431 -2.30 -7.20 -29.27
CA LEU A 431 -1.98 -6.55 -30.54
C LEU A 431 -1.66 -7.60 -31.61
N SER A 432 -2.45 -7.63 -32.68
CA SER A 432 -2.19 -8.48 -33.86
C SER A 432 -1.36 -7.77 -34.92
N SER A 433 -1.49 -6.45 -35.03
CA SER A 433 -0.74 -5.59 -35.93
C SER A 433 -0.71 -4.18 -35.34
N LEU A 434 0.11 -3.29 -35.92
CA LEU A 434 0.11 -1.87 -35.58
C LEU A 434 -0.32 -1.06 -36.80
N PRO A 435 -1.07 0.03 -36.61
CA PRO A 435 -1.43 0.90 -37.71
C PRO A 435 -0.16 1.54 -38.32
N PRO A 436 -0.17 1.79 -39.65
CA PRO A 436 0.93 2.49 -40.28
C PRO A 436 1.18 3.84 -39.65
N ARG A 437 2.45 4.25 -39.60
CA ARG A 437 2.94 5.57 -39.14
C ARG A 437 2.84 5.86 -37.64
N ILE A 438 2.37 4.92 -36.83
CA ILE A 438 2.21 5.13 -35.37
C ILE A 438 3.53 5.51 -34.67
N PHE A 439 4.67 5.04 -35.17
CA PHE A 439 5.98 5.35 -34.59
C PHE A 439 6.75 6.45 -35.32
N ASP A 440 6.13 7.15 -36.26
CA ASP A 440 6.82 8.17 -37.07
C ASP A 440 7.22 9.40 -36.23
N THR A 441 6.47 9.70 -35.16
CA THR A 441 6.72 10.83 -34.24
C THR A 441 7.69 10.48 -33.10
N VAL A 442 7.88 9.20 -32.81
CA VAL A 442 8.68 8.70 -31.67
C VAL A 442 9.99 8.06 -32.12
N GLN A 443 10.79 8.83 -32.86
CA GLN A 443 12.04 8.36 -33.49
C GLN A 443 13.18 8.11 -32.49
N PHE A 444 13.08 8.68 -31.29
CA PHE A 444 14.10 8.58 -30.24
C PHE A 444 13.85 7.46 -29.23
N ILE A 445 12.99 6.50 -29.55
CA ILE A 445 12.77 5.34 -28.67
C ILE A 445 14.07 4.56 -28.47
N GLU A 446 14.45 4.39 -27.21
CA GLU A 446 15.63 3.66 -26.76
C GLU A 446 15.25 2.25 -26.29
N GLN A 447 14.07 2.10 -25.69
CA GLN A 447 13.59 0.83 -25.15
C GLN A 447 12.15 0.60 -25.60
N LEU A 448 11.94 -0.45 -26.40
CA LEU A 448 10.63 -0.88 -26.85
C LEU A 448 10.42 -2.34 -26.47
N ARG A 449 9.28 -2.67 -25.85
CA ARG A 449 8.92 -4.06 -25.55
C ARG A 449 7.58 -4.41 -26.19
N LEU A 450 7.60 -5.42 -27.06
CA LEU A 450 6.47 -5.90 -27.85
C LEU A 450 6.17 -7.39 -27.63
N ALA A 451 6.96 -8.06 -26.78
CA ALA A 451 6.84 -9.48 -26.50
C ALA A 451 5.44 -9.87 -26.03
N ARG A 452 5.08 -11.15 -26.23
CA ARG A 452 3.79 -11.71 -25.78
C ARG A 452 2.56 -10.98 -26.32
N ASN A 453 2.62 -10.52 -27.56
CA ASN A 453 1.47 -10.08 -28.35
C ASN A 453 1.19 -11.10 -29.47
N PRO A 454 -0.06 -11.34 -29.86
CA PRO A 454 -0.44 -12.30 -30.90
C PRO A 454 -0.20 -11.74 -32.31
N TRP A 455 1.03 -11.34 -32.64
CA TRP A 455 1.36 -10.74 -33.94
C TRP A 455 0.96 -11.64 -35.11
N HIS A 456 0.08 -11.14 -35.97
CA HIS A 456 -0.39 -11.81 -37.18
C HIS A 456 0.48 -11.37 -38.36
N CYS A 457 1.28 -12.30 -38.88
CA CYS A 457 2.33 -12.04 -39.85
C CYS A 457 1.84 -12.13 -41.28
N ASP A 458 1.05 -11.13 -41.65
CA ASP A 458 0.59 -10.84 -43.02
C ASP A 458 1.03 -9.43 -43.44
N CYS A 459 0.45 -8.92 -44.53
CA CYS A 459 0.80 -7.60 -45.02
C CYS A 459 0.46 -6.46 -44.05
N ALA A 460 -0.44 -6.64 -43.09
CA ALA A 460 -0.79 -5.61 -42.12
C ALA A 460 0.32 -5.35 -41.09
N VAL A 461 1.14 -6.35 -40.75
CA VAL A 461 2.28 -6.19 -39.83
C VAL A 461 3.57 -5.73 -40.55
N SER A 462 3.55 -5.63 -41.88
CA SER A 462 4.71 -5.24 -42.68
C SER A 462 5.33 -3.91 -42.25
N TYR A 463 4.50 -2.93 -41.88
CA TYR A 463 4.98 -1.66 -41.32
C TYR A 463 5.89 -1.87 -40.11
N LEU A 464 5.43 -2.67 -39.14
CA LEU A 464 6.18 -2.93 -37.91
C LEU A 464 7.48 -3.70 -38.21
N ALA A 465 7.44 -4.71 -39.08
CA ALA A 465 8.62 -5.47 -39.47
C ALA A 465 9.70 -4.56 -40.10
N MET A 466 9.31 -3.73 -41.06
CA MET A 466 10.22 -2.80 -41.74
C MET A 466 10.74 -1.71 -40.78
N TRP A 467 9.88 -1.22 -39.89
CA TRP A 467 10.27 -0.23 -38.88
C TRP A 467 11.30 -0.81 -37.89
N LEU A 468 11.10 -2.04 -37.40
CA LEU A 468 12.05 -2.73 -36.52
C LEU A 468 13.41 -2.94 -37.18
N GLN A 469 13.44 -3.32 -38.47
CA GLN A 469 14.68 -3.47 -39.24
C GLN A 469 15.44 -2.16 -39.34
N ARG A 470 14.74 -1.07 -39.66
CA ARG A 470 15.33 0.27 -39.74
C ARG A 470 15.94 0.70 -38.40
N MET A 471 15.22 0.48 -37.30
CA MET A 471 15.70 0.83 -35.96
C MET A 471 16.90 -0.02 -35.55
N TYR A 472 16.87 -1.33 -35.79
CA TYR A 472 17.98 -2.23 -35.53
C TYR A 472 19.24 -1.78 -36.29
N LEU A 473 19.13 -1.52 -37.60
CA LEU A 473 20.27 -1.06 -38.42
C LEU A 473 20.82 0.29 -37.95
N ALA A 474 19.95 1.23 -37.55
CA ALA A 474 20.38 2.50 -37.00
C ALA A 474 21.20 2.31 -35.71
N ARG A 475 20.77 1.42 -34.80
CA ARG A 475 21.48 1.13 -33.55
C ARG A 475 22.79 0.40 -33.78
N VAL A 476 22.83 -0.59 -34.67
CA VAL A 476 24.07 -1.29 -35.04
C VAL A 476 25.14 -0.31 -35.54
N ASN A 477 24.75 0.71 -36.30
CA ASN A 477 25.68 1.73 -36.81
C ASN A 477 26.16 2.70 -35.73
N GLU A 478 25.39 2.91 -34.66
CA GLU A 478 25.74 3.79 -33.53
C GLU A 478 26.59 3.06 -32.46
N THR A 479 26.38 1.76 -32.27
CA THR A 479 27.06 0.95 -31.24
C THR A 479 28.48 0.55 -31.65
N LYS A 480 29.42 0.54 -30.70
CA LYS A 480 30.76 0.01 -30.95
C LYS A 480 30.74 -1.51 -31.12
N PRO A 481 31.67 -2.10 -31.90
CA PRO A 481 31.78 -3.55 -32.02
C PRO A 481 31.99 -4.20 -30.64
N GLY A 482 31.07 -5.09 -30.23
CA GLY A 482 31.13 -5.82 -28.95
C GLY A 482 30.25 -5.28 -27.82
N GLU A 483 29.49 -4.20 -28.04
CA GLU A 483 28.46 -3.74 -27.10
C GLU A 483 27.12 -4.46 -27.32
N ASP A 484 26.42 -4.78 -26.24
CA ASP A 484 25.10 -5.43 -26.24
C ASP A 484 24.03 -4.49 -26.82
N LEU A 485 23.42 -4.89 -27.94
CA LEU A 485 22.30 -4.19 -28.59
C LEU A 485 20.99 -4.30 -27.79
N GLY A 486 21.00 -5.09 -26.73
CA GLY A 486 19.94 -5.23 -25.75
C GLY A 486 18.64 -5.71 -26.38
N VAL A 487 17.57 -4.97 -26.12
CA VAL A 487 16.21 -5.34 -26.55
C VAL A 487 16.04 -5.32 -28.08
N TRP A 488 16.92 -4.62 -28.80
CA TRP A 488 16.87 -4.48 -30.26
C TRP A 488 17.41 -5.70 -31.01
N GLU A 489 18.36 -6.44 -30.41
CA GLU A 489 18.88 -7.69 -30.99
C GLU A 489 17.75 -8.72 -31.21
N PHE A 490 16.78 -8.73 -30.30
CA PHE A 490 15.61 -9.62 -30.36
C PHE A 490 14.39 -8.96 -30.99
N GLY A 491 14.56 -7.86 -31.74
CA GLY A 491 13.45 -7.17 -32.43
C GLY A 491 12.34 -6.70 -31.49
N ALA A 492 12.71 -6.18 -30.31
CA ALA A 492 11.77 -5.83 -29.24
C ALA A 492 10.92 -7.01 -28.70
N GLY A 493 11.33 -8.25 -28.99
CA GLY A 493 10.62 -9.48 -28.63
C GLY A 493 9.38 -9.78 -29.49
N ALA A 494 9.21 -9.09 -30.62
CA ALA A 494 8.06 -9.27 -31.49
C ALA A 494 8.20 -10.58 -32.32
N VAL A 495 7.46 -11.61 -31.90
CA VAL A 495 7.45 -12.95 -32.52
C VAL A 495 6.11 -13.20 -33.19
N CYS A 496 6.14 -13.69 -34.42
CA CYS A 496 4.96 -14.08 -35.16
C CYS A 496 4.21 -15.23 -34.47
N ARG A 497 2.89 -15.07 -34.33
CA ARG A 497 2.01 -16.16 -33.92
C ARG A 497 1.67 -17.10 -35.09
N GLY A 498 1.61 -16.55 -36.30
CA GLY A 498 1.22 -17.24 -37.54
C GLY A 498 0.93 -16.20 -38.63
N PRO A 499 0.40 -16.60 -39.80
CA PRO A 499 -0.06 -17.94 -40.14
C PRO A 499 1.07 -18.91 -40.53
N GLY A 500 0.77 -20.22 -40.43
CA GLY A 500 1.60 -21.30 -40.98
C GLY A 500 3.05 -21.33 -40.48
N THR A 501 3.98 -21.47 -41.42
CA THR A 501 5.43 -21.56 -41.16
C THR A 501 6.07 -20.26 -40.71
N LEU A 502 5.33 -19.14 -40.70
CA LEU A 502 5.80 -17.87 -40.15
C LEU A 502 5.69 -17.85 -38.62
N GLY A 503 4.87 -18.73 -38.02
CA GLY A 503 4.76 -18.85 -36.57
C GLY A 503 6.11 -19.15 -35.91
N GLY A 504 6.44 -18.44 -34.83
CA GLY A 504 7.69 -18.56 -34.09
C GLY A 504 8.87 -17.76 -34.66
N LYS A 505 8.76 -17.20 -35.87
CA LYS A 505 9.79 -16.32 -36.43
C LYS A 505 9.75 -14.93 -35.80
N LEU A 506 10.92 -14.31 -35.62
CA LEU A 506 11.03 -12.91 -35.21
C LEU A 506 10.63 -12.00 -36.37
N LEU A 507 9.77 -11.02 -36.09
CA LEU A 507 9.32 -10.02 -37.06
C LEU A 507 10.48 -9.25 -37.70
N LEU A 508 11.55 -9.01 -36.93
CA LEU A 508 12.77 -8.36 -37.39
C LEU A 508 13.40 -9.05 -38.61
N HIS A 509 13.27 -10.37 -38.73
CA HIS A 509 13.89 -11.14 -39.82
C HIS A 509 13.00 -11.34 -41.04
N LEU A 510 11.74 -10.89 -40.99
CA LEU A 510 10.79 -11.10 -42.08
C LEU A 510 10.84 -9.98 -43.10
N THR A 511 10.84 -10.35 -44.37
CA THR A 511 10.84 -9.41 -45.51
C THR A 511 9.43 -9.04 -45.96
N PHE A 512 9.31 -7.94 -46.70
CA PHE A 512 8.04 -7.55 -47.33
C PHE A 512 7.46 -8.66 -48.22
N HIS A 513 8.31 -9.35 -49.00
CA HIS A 513 7.89 -10.43 -49.88
C HIS A 513 7.30 -11.62 -49.10
N GLU A 514 7.95 -12.02 -48.00
CA GLU A 514 7.44 -13.09 -47.11
C GLU A 514 6.14 -12.71 -46.40
N LEU A 515 5.87 -11.43 -46.17
CA LEU A 515 4.66 -10.97 -45.47
C LEU A 515 3.49 -10.67 -46.41
N CYS A 516 3.76 -10.08 -47.58
CA CYS A 516 2.74 -9.53 -48.49
C CYS A 516 2.58 -10.30 -49.81
N GLU A 517 3.61 -10.99 -50.31
CA GLU A 517 3.59 -11.60 -51.64
C GLU A 517 3.41 -13.13 -51.63
N GLY A 518 3.56 -13.78 -50.47
CA GLY A 518 3.28 -15.21 -50.34
C GLY A 518 1.78 -15.58 -50.31
N GLN A 519 1.49 -16.88 -50.37
CA GLN A 519 0.14 -17.49 -50.49
C GLN A 519 -0.87 -17.12 -49.37
N TRP A 520 -0.50 -16.28 -48.41
CA TRP A 520 -1.30 -15.90 -47.24
C TRP A 520 -2.06 -14.59 -47.43
N ALA A 521 -1.68 -13.75 -48.40
CA ALA A 521 -2.40 -12.52 -48.76
C ALA A 521 -3.85 -12.81 -49.25
N SER A 522 -4.11 -14.05 -49.68
CA SER A 522 -5.38 -14.52 -50.23
C SER A 522 -6.29 -15.24 -49.21
N MET A 523 -5.93 -15.37 -47.93
CA MET A 523 -6.75 -16.04 -46.91
C MET A 523 -7.64 -15.11 -46.05
N ARG A 524 -7.73 -13.82 -46.39
CA ARG A 524 -8.78 -12.94 -45.82
C ARG A 524 -10.17 -13.45 -46.26
N GLY A 525 -10.81 -14.27 -45.42
CA GLY A 525 -12.22 -14.66 -45.57
C GLY A 525 -12.53 -16.16 -45.58
N LEU A 526 -11.56 -17.06 -45.38
CA LEU A 526 -11.84 -18.50 -45.34
C LEU A 526 -12.12 -18.97 -43.91
N VAL A 527 -13.39 -19.27 -43.64
CA VAL A 527 -13.84 -20.08 -42.48
C VAL A 527 -13.14 -21.44 -42.54
N PRO A 528 -12.67 -22.02 -41.41
CA PRO A 528 -12.02 -23.33 -41.44
C PRO A 528 -13.02 -24.40 -41.89
N ARG A 529 -12.81 -25.00 -43.06
CA ARG A 529 -13.51 -26.23 -43.45
C ARG A 529 -12.78 -27.41 -42.84
N LEU A 530 -13.40 -28.04 -41.84
CA LEU A 530 -13.00 -29.37 -41.38
C LEU A 530 -13.12 -30.37 -42.55
N PRO A 531 -12.22 -31.37 -42.67
CA PRO A 531 -12.29 -32.35 -43.74
C PRO A 531 -13.44 -33.33 -43.52
N VAL A 532 -14.24 -33.56 -44.57
CA VAL A 532 -15.25 -34.63 -44.62
C VAL A 532 -14.55 -35.91 -45.08
N ASP A 533 -14.50 -36.92 -44.23
CA ASP A 533 -14.11 -38.27 -44.62
C ASP A 533 -15.17 -38.90 -45.53
N ARG A 534 -14.72 -39.34 -46.71
CA ARG A 534 -15.49 -40.20 -47.62
C ARG A 534 -14.84 -41.59 -47.67
N THR A 535 -15.44 -42.53 -46.94
CA THR A 535 -15.48 -43.98 -47.21
C THR A 535 -16.83 -44.44 -46.63
N GLY A 536 -17.64 -45.35 -47.13
CA GLY A 536 -17.63 -46.30 -48.24
C GLY A 536 -18.80 -47.26 -47.93
N SER A 537 -19.70 -47.44 -48.89
CA SER A 537 -20.80 -48.44 -49.03
C SER A 537 -21.04 -49.52 -47.95
N GLY A 538 -22.32 -49.77 -47.61
CA GLY A 538 -22.75 -51.10 -47.15
C GLY A 538 -24.12 -51.21 -46.46
N GLY A 539 -25.21 -51.20 -47.24
CA GLY A 539 -26.49 -51.91 -47.06
C GLY A 539 -27.17 -52.13 -45.69
N GLY A 540 -28.45 -51.75 -45.59
CA GLY A 540 -29.43 -52.50 -44.80
C GLY A 540 -30.51 -51.72 -44.04
N ARG A 541 -31.71 -51.63 -44.64
CA ARG A 541 -33.07 -51.57 -44.05
C ARG A 541 -33.40 -50.62 -42.87
N VAL A 542 -34.07 -49.53 -43.25
CA VAL A 542 -35.38 -49.00 -42.76
C VAL A 542 -35.87 -49.44 -41.37
N VAL A 543 -35.96 -48.47 -40.44
CA VAL A 543 -37.19 -48.12 -39.70
C VAL A 543 -37.24 -46.58 -39.59
N ALA A 544 -38.39 -46.01 -39.92
CA ALA A 544 -38.67 -44.58 -39.97
C ALA A 544 -39.16 -44.05 -38.61
N SER A 545 -38.76 -42.80 -38.27
CA SER A 545 -39.70 -41.70 -37.93
C SER A 545 -38.95 -40.41 -37.56
N THR A 546 -39.26 -39.34 -38.32
CA THR A 546 -39.50 -37.92 -37.88
C THR A 546 -38.39 -37.19 -37.10
N ASP A 547 -37.86 -36.02 -37.46
CA ASP A 547 -38.26 -34.94 -38.37
C ASP A 547 -37.06 -34.06 -38.71
N ASP A 548 -36.93 -33.70 -39.98
CA ASP A 548 -36.25 -32.51 -40.56
C ASP A 548 -36.58 -32.57 -42.09
N PRO A 549 -36.31 -31.59 -42.98
CA PRO A 549 -35.85 -30.20 -42.82
C PRO A 549 -36.43 -29.24 -43.92
N PHE A 550 -35.75 -28.09 -44.08
CA PHE A 550 -35.52 -27.22 -45.28
C PHE A 550 -35.89 -25.75 -45.00
N SER A 551 -34.96 -24.84 -44.71
CA SER A 551 -33.90 -24.29 -45.57
C SER A 551 -34.40 -23.85 -46.95
N ARG A 552 -34.26 -22.56 -47.28
CA ARG A 552 -34.03 -22.08 -48.66
C ARG A 552 -33.33 -20.72 -48.68
N ASN A 553 -32.40 -20.61 -49.61
CA ASN A 553 -31.54 -19.48 -49.96
C ASN A 553 -32.26 -18.40 -50.79
N GLU A 554 -31.78 -17.16 -50.65
CA GLU A 554 -31.53 -16.09 -51.67
C GLU A 554 -32.69 -15.51 -52.53
N PRO A 555 -32.56 -14.30 -53.16
CA PRO A 555 -31.32 -13.68 -53.70
C PRO A 555 -31.15 -12.14 -53.63
N ILE A 556 -29.98 -11.72 -54.15
CA ILE A 556 -29.51 -10.36 -54.48
C ILE A 556 -30.29 -9.75 -55.66
N SER A 557 -30.54 -8.43 -55.64
CA SER A 557 -30.59 -7.62 -56.88
C SER A 557 -30.14 -6.17 -56.67
N VAL A 558 -29.26 -5.74 -57.57
CA VAL A 558 -28.71 -4.40 -57.79
C VAL A 558 -29.76 -3.47 -58.40
N PHE A 559 -29.86 -2.21 -57.98
CA PHE A 559 -30.19 -1.10 -58.88
C PHE A 559 -29.53 0.21 -58.44
N ASN A 560 -29.13 0.95 -59.46
CA ASN A 560 -28.29 2.14 -59.50
C ASN A 560 -29.17 3.41 -59.55
N LEU A 561 -28.52 4.58 -59.40
CA LEU A 561 -28.92 5.95 -59.83
C LEU A 561 -29.57 6.94 -58.81
N SER A 562 -28.73 7.91 -58.45
CA SER A 562 -28.85 9.35 -58.81
C SER A 562 -29.17 10.39 -57.71
N ARG A 563 -28.24 11.36 -57.63
CA ARG A 563 -28.38 12.82 -57.39
C ARG A 563 -29.54 13.33 -56.53
N SER A 564 -29.19 14.09 -55.48
CA SER A 564 -29.46 15.54 -55.44
C SER A 564 -28.72 16.26 -54.31
N LEU A 565 -28.16 17.42 -54.68
CA LEU A 565 -27.75 18.51 -53.81
C LEU A 565 -29.00 19.32 -53.40
N SER A 566 -29.06 19.77 -52.15
CA SER A 566 -29.67 21.04 -51.66
C SER A 566 -29.48 21.05 -50.13
N MET A 567 -28.58 21.85 -49.54
CA MET A 567 -28.67 23.30 -49.26
C MET A 567 -29.90 23.70 -48.41
N GLU A 568 -29.63 24.54 -47.40
CA GLU A 568 -30.53 25.23 -46.44
C GLU A 568 -30.90 24.42 -45.17
N ARG A 569 -30.65 24.87 -43.93
CA ARG A 569 -30.34 26.19 -43.34
C ARG A 569 -29.36 26.06 -42.17
#